data_AF-A0A917JQF1-F1
#
_entry.id   AF-A0A917JQF1-F1
#
_cell.length_a   1.000
_cell.length_b   1.000
_cell.length_c   1.000
_cell.angle_alpha   90.00
_cell.angle_beta   90.00
_cell.angle_gamma   90.00
#
_symmetry.space_group_name_H-M   'P 1'
#
loop_
_entity.id
_entity.type
_entity.pdbx_description
1 polymer ?
#
loop_
_entity_poly.entity_id
_entity_poly.type
_entity_poly.pdbx_seq_one_letter_code
_entity_poly.pdbx_strand_id
1 'polypeptide(L)'
;MTRIYLSIASIFLLAGCNSTPNYCEQNPQAKICDVDSYSLSTYEGLKNFNQLKGKKAFALVQTEDGREAYGYSYQAQSTKKAQKQAIIACQSRARMAKINALCQLIR
;
A
#
# COMPACT_ATOMS: atom_id res chain seq x y z
N MET A 1 12.91 59.30 8.64
CA MET A 1 12.29 58.60 9.79
C MET A 1 10.92 58.17 9.30
N THR A 2 10.60 56.89 9.09
CA THR A 2 10.36 55.88 10.12
C THR A 2 10.52 54.46 9.53
N ARG A 3 10.93 53.53 10.39
CA ARG A 3 11.33 52.14 10.11
C ARG A 3 10.15 51.27 9.65
N ILE A 4 10.34 50.41 8.65
CA ILE A 4 9.42 49.31 8.33
C ILE A 4 10.12 47.99 8.64
N TYR A 5 9.42 47.20 9.44
CA TYR A 5 9.87 46.05 10.20
C TYR A 5 10.22 44.85 9.32
N LEU A 6 11.37 44.22 9.61
CA LEU A 6 11.64 42.82 9.27
C LEU A 6 10.52 41.96 9.88
N SER A 7 9.63 41.43 9.05
CA SER A 7 8.81 40.27 9.43
C SER A 7 9.48 39.03 8.84
N ILE A 8 10.21 38.36 9.72
CA ILE A 8 10.84 37.07 9.49
C ILE A 8 9.70 36.08 9.23
N ALA A 9 9.50 35.72 7.96
CA ALA A 9 8.61 34.63 7.61
C ALA A 9 9.28 33.33 8.07
N SER A 10 8.88 32.88 9.26
CA SER A 10 9.26 31.58 9.82
C SER A 10 8.78 30.48 8.86
N ILE A 11 9.70 29.97 8.05
CA ILE A 11 9.47 28.79 7.22
C ILE A 11 9.33 27.62 8.18
N PHE A 12 8.09 27.20 8.44
CA PHE A 12 7.78 25.91 9.03
C PHE A 12 8.33 24.83 8.11
N LEU A 13 9.51 24.32 8.43
CA LEU A 13 10.00 23.04 7.93
C LEU A 13 9.13 21.94 8.53
N LEU A 14 7.98 21.69 7.88
CA LEU A 14 7.25 20.45 8.03
C LEU A 14 8.17 19.35 7.48
N ALA A 15 8.98 18.76 8.36
CA ALA A 15 9.63 17.48 8.09
C ALA A 15 8.50 16.46 7.86
N GLY A 16 8.06 16.35 6.60
CA GLY A 16 7.01 15.43 6.19
C GLY A 16 7.42 14.03 6.59
N CYS A 17 6.50 13.29 7.22
CA CYS A 17 6.62 11.85 7.33
C CYS A 17 6.79 11.28 5.92
N ASN A 18 8.03 10.95 5.53
CA ASN A 18 8.34 10.30 4.26
C ASN A 18 7.88 8.84 4.30
N SER A 19 6.58 8.60 4.37
CA SER A 19 6.03 7.29 4.00
C SER A 19 6.11 7.17 2.49
N THR A 20 6.85 6.19 1.99
CA THR A 20 6.85 5.83 0.57
C THR A 20 5.41 5.51 0.16
N PRO A 21 4.83 6.23 -0.82
CA PRO A 21 3.46 5.98 -1.22
C PRO A 21 3.33 4.58 -1.83
N ASN A 22 2.23 3.89 -1.54
CA ASN A 22 1.90 2.60 -2.12
C ASN A 22 1.42 2.75 -3.57
N TYR A 23 1.22 1.63 -4.27
CA TYR A 23 0.86 1.63 -5.69
C TYR A 23 -0.45 2.40 -5.97
N CYS A 24 -1.45 2.28 -5.10
CA CYS A 24 -2.75 2.93 -5.27
C CYS A 24 -2.76 4.40 -4.88
N GLU A 25 -1.83 4.82 -4.01
CA GLU A 25 -1.61 6.26 -3.77
C GLU A 25 -0.97 6.92 -4.99
N GLN A 26 -0.11 6.19 -5.72
CA GLN A 26 0.52 6.68 -6.95
C GLN A 26 -0.36 6.54 -8.20
N ASN A 27 -1.24 5.53 -8.23
CA ASN A 27 -2.06 5.17 -9.40
C ASN A 27 -3.52 4.92 -8.98
N PRO A 28 -4.25 5.93 -8.48
CA PRO A 28 -5.59 5.74 -7.92
C PRO A 28 -6.62 5.19 -8.90
N GLN A 29 -6.44 5.45 -10.21
CA GLN A 29 -7.30 4.99 -11.30
C GLN A 29 -7.01 3.56 -11.77
N ALA A 30 -5.95 2.90 -11.27
CA ALA A 30 -5.61 1.55 -11.69
C ALA A 30 -6.68 0.56 -11.21
N LYS A 31 -7.07 -0.40 -12.07
CA LYS A 31 -8.08 -1.43 -11.76
C LYS A 31 -7.79 -2.16 -10.44
N ILE A 32 -6.53 -2.49 -10.17
CA ILE A 32 -6.09 -3.15 -8.93
C ILE A 32 -6.37 -2.33 -7.66
N CYS A 33 -6.73 -1.05 -7.78
CA CYS A 33 -7.09 -0.15 -6.68
C CYS A 33 -8.61 0.01 -6.51
N ASP A 34 -9.40 -0.50 -7.44
CA ASP A 34 -10.84 -0.55 -7.38
C ASP A 34 -11.29 -1.80 -6.61
N VAL A 35 -11.83 -1.58 -5.42
CA VAL A 35 -12.28 -2.65 -4.50
C VAL A 35 -13.48 -3.41 -5.07
N ASP A 36 -14.30 -2.77 -5.89
CA ASP A 36 -15.47 -3.40 -6.50
C ASP A 36 -15.07 -4.40 -7.60
N SER A 37 -13.83 -4.30 -8.10
CA SER A 37 -13.27 -5.22 -9.08
C SER A 37 -12.73 -6.53 -8.49
N TYR A 38 -12.64 -6.64 -7.16
CA TYR A 38 -12.00 -7.76 -6.49
C TYR A 38 -12.86 -9.02 -6.46
N SER A 39 -12.20 -10.18 -6.53
CA SER A 39 -12.88 -11.44 -6.18
C SER A 39 -13.33 -11.42 -4.71
N LEU A 40 -14.36 -12.22 -4.38
CA LEU A 40 -14.84 -12.37 -3.00
C LEU A 40 -13.70 -12.71 -2.02
N SER A 41 -12.77 -13.58 -2.44
CA SER A 41 -11.64 -13.99 -1.60
C SER A 41 -10.68 -12.84 -1.28
N THR A 42 -10.39 -11.98 -2.28
CA THR A 42 -9.54 -10.81 -2.10
C THR A 42 -10.24 -9.75 -1.25
N TYR A 43 -11.53 -9.54 -1.49
CA TYR A 43 -12.36 -8.63 -0.69
C TYR A 43 -12.39 -9.04 0.80
N GLU A 44 -12.65 -10.30 1.10
CA GLU A 44 -12.64 -10.81 2.48
C GLU A 44 -11.23 -10.73 3.11
N GLY A 45 -10.20 -11.04 2.34
CA GLY A 45 -8.80 -10.86 2.74
C GLY A 45 -8.49 -9.42 3.13
N LEU A 46 -8.93 -8.45 2.31
CA LEU A 46 -8.74 -7.02 2.58
C LEU A 46 -9.57 -6.55 3.77
N LYS A 47 -10.82 -7.02 3.90
CA LYS A 47 -11.69 -6.72 5.03
C LYS A 47 -11.05 -7.19 6.35
N ASN A 48 -10.51 -8.41 6.39
CA ASN A 48 -9.80 -8.94 7.55
C ASN A 48 -8.54 -8.12 7.84
N PHE A 49 -7.73 -7.81 6.81
CA PHE A 49 -6.56 -6.95 6.94
C PHE A 49 -6.89 -5.57 7.55
N ASN A 50 -8.00 -4.96 7.14
CA ASN A 50 -8.41 -3.65 7.63
C ASN A 50 -8.70 -3.64 9.14
N GLN A 51 -9.15 -4.76 9.69
CA GLN A 51 -9.38 -4.92 11.13
C GLN A 51 -8.08 -5.08 11.94
N LEU A 52 -6.97 -5.45 11.30
CA LEU A 52 -5.68 -5.64 11.98
C LEU A 52 -5.05 -4.31 12.37
N LYS A 53 -4.35 -4.30 13.51
CA LYS A 53 -3.65 -3.13 14.06
C LYS A 53 -2.13 -3.24 13.90
N GLY A 54 -1.46 -2.11 14.09
CA GLY A 54 0.00 -2.01 14.03
C GLY A 54 0.53 -1.85 12.61
N LYS A 55 1.85 -2.01 12.45
CA LYS A 55 2.52 -1.93 11.15
C LYS A 55 2.10 -3.11 10.29
N LYS A 56 1.37 -2.80 9.23
CA LYS A 56 0.78 -3.78 8.32
C LYS A 56 0.99 -3.34 6.88
N ALA A 57 0.92 -4.30 5.96
CA ALA A 57 0.95 -4.05 4.53
C ALA A 57 0.15 -5.12 3.79
N PHE A 58 -0.45 -4.75 2.67
CA PHE A 58 -1.23 -5.62 1.81
C PHE A 58 -0.69 -5.54 0.38
N ALA A 59 -0.40 -6.70 -0.21
CA ALA A 59 0.02 -6.83 -1.59
C ALA A 59 -1.02 -7.62 -2.38
N LEU A 60 -1.24 -7.21 -3.63
CA LEU A 60 -2.18 -7.82 -4.56
C LEU A 60 -1.51 -7.94 -5.94
N VAL A 61 -1.86 -8.99 -6.67
CA VAL A 61 -1.72 -9.05 -8.12
C VAL A 61 -3.10 -9.35 -8.70
N GLN A 62 -3.46 -8.65 -9.76
CA GLN A 62 -4.66 -8.87 -10.54
C GLN A 62 -4.26 -8.82 -12.02
N THR A 63 -4.59 -9.88 -12.76
CA THR A 63 -4.33 -9.96 -14.21
C THR A 63 -5.54 -9.49 -15.01
N GLU A 64 -5.34 -9.21 -16.29
CA GLU A 64 -6.41 -8.74 -17.19
C GLU A 64 -7.56 -9.74 -17.30
N ASP A 65 -7.26 -11.04 -17.23
CA ASP A 65 -8.22 -12.15 -17.22
C ASP A 65 -8.97 -12.33 -15.88
N GLY A 66 -8.72 -11.47 -14.89
CA GLY A 66 -9.43 -11.47 -13.60
C GLY A 66 -8.88 -12.45 -12.57
N ARG A 67 -7.74 -13.12 -12.81
CA ARG A 67 -7.08 -13.92 -11.77
C ARG A 67 -6.40 -13.03 -10.75
N GLU A 68 -6.44 -13.48 -9.49
CA GLU A 68 -5.93 -12.72 -8.36
C GLU A 68 -5.10 -13.58 -7.42
N ALA A 69 -4.12 -12.95 -6.78
CA ALA A 69 -3.49 -13.46 -5.58
C ALA A 69 -3.12 -12.31 -4.67
N TYR A 70 -3.37 -12.46 -3.37
CA TYR A 70 -3.06 -11.45 -2.37
C TYR A 70 -2.24 -12.01 -1.23
N GLY A 71 -1.53 -11.14 -0.51
CA GLY A 71 -0.83 -11.48 0.72
C GLY A 71 -0.72 -10.27 1.62
N TYR A 72 -0.77 -10.47 2.94
CA TYR A 72 -0.63 -9.39 3.90
C TYR A 72 0.25 -9.77 5.08
N SER A 73 0.82 -8.75 5.72
CA SER A 73 1.53 -8.87 6.99
C SER A 73 0.99 -7.83 7.97
N TYR A 74 1.08 -8.12 9.26
CA TYR A 74 0.63 -7.28 10.36
C TYR A 74 1.56 -7.45 11.56
N GLN A 75 1.54 -6.50 12.50
CA GLN A 75 2.39 -6.51 13.69
C GLN A 75 3.90 -6.66 13.40
N ALA A 76 4.36 -6.20 12.23
CA ALA A 76 5.78 -6.29 11.90
C ALA A 76 6.61 -5.27 12.71
N GLN A 77 7.89 -5.59 12.93
CA GLN A 77 8.83 -4.70 13.63
C GLN A 77 9.02 -3.34 12.92
N SER A 78 8.88 -3.30 11.59
CA SER A 78 8.98 -2.09 10.76
C SER A 78 8.04 -2.16 9.56
N THR A 79 7.69 -0.99 9.01
CA THR A 79 6.87 -0.90 7.78
C THR A 79 7.53 -1.62 6.61
N LYS A 80 8.85 -1.44 6.43
CA LYS A 80 9.64 -2.15 5.40
C LYS A 80 9.55 -3.67 5.56
N LYS A 81 9.52 -4.19 6.79
CA LYS A 81 9.37 -5.63 7.05
C LYS A 81 7.94 -6.11 6.72
N ALA A 82 6.91 -5.36 7.09
CA ALA A 82 5.53 -5.67 6.73
C ALA A 82 5.37 -5.74 5.20
N GLN A 83 5.84 -4.71 4.48
CA GLN A 83 5.79 -4.63 3.02
C GLN A 83 6.50 -5.82 2.36
N LYS A 84 7.73 -6.13 2.78
CA LYS A 84 8.49 -7.28 2.25
C LYS A 84 7.73 -8.60 2.47
N GLN A 85 7.17 -8.81 3.65
CA GLN A 85 6.43 -10.03 3.97
C GLN A 85 5.12 -10.14 3.17
N ALA A 86 4.39 -9.04 3.00
CA ALA A 86 3.17 -9.00 2.18
C ALA A 86 3.47 -9.39 0.73
N ILE A 87 4.53 -8.82 0.13
CA ILE A 87 4.97 -9.16 -1.23
C ILE A 87 5.38 -10.62 -1.35
N ILE A 88 6.15 -11.16 -0.40
CA ILE A 88 6.55 -12.58 -0.42
C ILE A 88 5.32 -13.50 -0.36
N ALA A 89 4.36 -13.20 0.54
CA ALA A 89 3.14 -13.98 0.68
C ALA A 89 2.28 -13.92 -0.59
N CYS A 90 2.12 -12.74 -1.18
CA CYS A 90 1.41 -12.55 -2.43
C CYS A 90 2.09 -13.31 -3.58
N GLN A 91 3.41 -13.14 -3.77
CA GLN A 91 4.14 -13.77 -4.86
C GLN A 91 4.16 -15.29 -4.74
N SER A 92 4.21 -15.83 -3.51
CA SER A 92 4.08 -17.26 -3.26
C SER A 92 2.72 -17.79 -3.72
N ARG A 93 1.63 -17.10 -3.37
CA ARG A 93 0.27 -17.46 -3.82
C ARG A 93 0.09 -17.31 -5.32
N ALA A 94 0.61 -16.23 -5.91
CA ALA A 94 0.60 -16.02 -7.35
C ALA A 94 1.31 -17.17 -8.08
N ARG A 95 2.47 -17.62 -7.58
CA ARG A 95 3.20 -18.76 -8.14
C ARG A 95 2.40 -20.06 -8.05
N MET A 96 1.76 -20.34 -6.92
CA MET A 96 0.91 -21.53 -6.77
C MET A 96 -0.28 -21.49 -7.73
N ALA A 97 -0.85 -20.32 -7.96
CA ALA A 97 -1.96 -20.08 -8.88
C ALA A 97 -1.53 -19.92 -10.36
N LYS A 98 -0.23 -20.09 -10.68
CA LYS A 98 0.33 -19.89 -12.04
C LYS A 98 0.01 -18.50 -12.62
N ILE A 99 0.02 -17.48 -11.78
CA ILE A 99 -0.12 -16.07 -12.17
C ILE A 99 1.28 -15.52 -12.42
N ASN A 100 1.59 -15.23 -13.68
CA ASN A 100 2.90 -14.73 -14.13
C ASN A 100 2.94 -13.19 -14.12
N ALA A 101 2.57 -12.58 -13.00
CA ALA A 101 2.59 -11.13 -12.81
C ALA A 101 3.17 -10.78 -11.43
N LEU A 102 3.65 -9.53 -11.30
CA LEU A 102 4.27 -9.04 -10.08
C LEU A 102 3.23 -8.49 -9.11
N CYS A 103 3.33 -8.90 -7.85
CA CYS A 103 2.54 -8.32 -6.77
C CYS A 103 2.91 -6.86 -6.50
N GLN A 104 1.89 -6.03 -6.31
CA GLN A 104 2.01 -4.62 -5.95
C GLN A 104 1.57 -4.40 -4.51
N LEU A 105 2.27 -3.53 -3.78
CA LEU A 105 1.82 -3.04 -2.48
C LEU A 105 0.68 -2.07 -2.69
N ILE A 106 -0.52 -2.41 -2.20
CA ILE A 106 -1.70 -1.56 -2.35
C ILE A 106 -2.15 -0.91 -1.03
N ARG A 107 -1.73 -1.44 0.12
CA ARG A 107 -1.97 -0.85 1.47
C ARG A 107 -0.81 -1.16 2.42
#